data_AF-A0A8B6C8N1-F1
#
_entry.id   AF-A0A8B6C8N1-F1
#
_cell.length_a   1.000
_cell.length_b   1.000
_cell.length_c   1.000
_cell.angle_alpha   90.00
_cell.angle_beta   90.00
_cell.angle_gamma   90.00
#
_symmetry.space_group_name_H-M   'P 1'
#
loop_
_entity.id
_entity.type
_entity.pdbx_description
1 polymer ?
#
loop_
_entity_poly.entity_id
_entity_poly.type
_entity_poly.pdbx_seq_one_letter_code
_entity_poly.pdbx_strand_id
1 'polypeptide(L)'
;MFMTGSVILPPAKQPVSVKSIVDTNRLLFEQNVEALDEAEELLQSDGPQEDAWALIAPEAEAERLDGELDREQLNEKEIEVEIPELDTFSRKTKKDMILK
;
A
#
# COMPACT_ATOMS: atom_id res chain seq x y z
N MET A 1 29.75 16.19 19.56
CA MET A 1 30.15 14.82 19.90
C MET A 1 28.86 14.03 20.10
N PHE A 2 28.52 13.09 19.21
CA PHE A 2 27.28 12.32 19.34
C PHE A 2 27.53 11.12 20.27
N MET A 3 26.63 10.86 21.23
CA MET A 3 26.72 9.65 22.05
C MET A 3 26.26 8.46 21.21
N THR A 4 27.13 7.48 21.02
CA THR A 4 26.79 6.20 20.36
C THR A 4 26.45 5.15 21.39
N GLY A 5 25.32 4.47 21.22
CA GLY A 5 24.88 3.37 22.08
C GLY A 5 25.06 1.98 21.45
N SER A 6 25.06 0.96 22.29
CA SER A 6 25.09 -0.45 21.87
C SER A 6 24.00 -1.24 22.61
N VAL A 7 23.46 -2.26 21.95
CA VAL A 7 22.40 -3.14 22.49
C VAL A 7 22.79 -4.61 22.31
N ILE A 8 22.29 -5.49 23.17
CA ILE A 8 22.47 -6.95 23.05
C ILE A 8 21.14 -7.53 22.61
N LEU A 9 21.08 -8.09 21.40
CA LEU A 9 19.87 -8.69 20.83
C LEU A 9 19.93 -10.23 20.92
N PRO A 10 18.92 -10.92 21.43
CA PRO A 10 18.88 -12.38 21.41
C PRO A 10 18.84 -12.92 19.96
N PRO A 11 19.52 -14.04 19.63
CA PRO A 11 20.33 -14.89 20.50
C PRO A 11 21.79 -14.41 20.69
N ALA A 12 22.18 -13.29 20.10
CA ALA A 12 23.53 -12.76 20.23
C ALA A 12 23.81 -12.38 21.70
N LYS A 13 25.01 -12.73 22.17
CA LYS A 13 25.48 -12.41 23.53
C LYS A 13 26.44 -11.22 23.57
N GLN A 14 26.71 -10.63 22.41
CA GLN A 14 27.66 -9.53 22.26
C GLN A 14 26.93 -8.22 21.97
N PRO A 15 27.41 -7.08 22.49
CA PRO A 15 26.84 -5.78 22.20
C PRO A 15 27.07 -5.40 20.73
N VAL A 16 25.98 -5.01 20.07
CA VAL A 16 25.96 -4.54 18.68
C VAL A 16 25.66 -3.05 18.69
N SER A 17 26.35 -2.29 17.83
CA SER A 17 26.10 -0.85 17.70
C SER A 17 24.68 -0.60 17.20
N VAL A 18 23.97 0.32 17.86
CA VAL A 18 22.64 0.75 17.39
C VAL A 18 22.73 1.27 15.95
N LYS A 19 23.80 2.00 15.63
CA LYS A 19 24.03 2.53 14.28
C LYS A 19 24.08 1.42 13.23
N SER A 20 24.82 0.33 13.49
CA SER A 20 24.93 -0.74 12.50
C SER A 20 23.61 -1.47 12.29
N ILE A 21 22.81 -1.64 13.35
CA ILE A 21 21.48 -2.24 13.26
C ILE A 21 20.57 -1.37 12.40
N VAL A 22 20.51 -0.06 12.69
CA VAL A 22 19.69 0.90 11.94
C VAL A 22 20.13 0.98 10.49
N ASP A 23 21.43 1.10 10.22
CA ASP A 23 21.96 1.15 8.84
C ASP A 23 21.63 -0.13 8.06
N THR A 24 21.72 -1.31 8.70
CA THR A 24 21.35 -2.59 8.07
C THR A 24 19.87 -2.67 7.79
N ASN A 25 19.02 -2.25 8.74
CA ASN A 25 17.58 -2.23 8.54
C ASN A 25 17.20 -1.26 7.42
N ARG A 26 17.82 -0.08 7.37
CA ARG A 26 17.61 0.88 6.30
C ARG A 26 17.94 0.28 4.93
N LEU A 27 19.08 -0.41 4.81
CA LEU A 27 19.45 -1.10 3.57
C LEU A 27 18.43 -2.17 3.15
N LEU A 28 17.82 -2.88 4.11
CA LEU A 28 16.89 -3.97 3.81
C LEU A 28 15.48 -3.46 3.49
N PHE A 29 15.02 -2.45 4.22
CA PHE A 29 13.61 -2.05 4.25
C PHE A 29 13.34 -0.68 3.61
N GLU A 30 14.35 0.17 3.45
CA GLU A 30 14.23 1.55 2.94
C GLU A 30 15.01 1.72 1.62
N GLN A 31 15.08 0.68 0.78
CA GLN A 31 15.86 0.71 -0.46
C GLN A 31 15.47 1.83 -1.44
N ASN A 32 14.19 2.21 -1.44
CA ASN A 32 13.64 3.21 -2.35
C ASN A 32 13.25 4.50 -1.64
N VAL A 33 13.70 4.74 -0.40
CA VAL A 33 13.25 5.89 0.39
C VAL A 33 13.53 7.21 -0.32
N GLU A 34 14.72 7.35 -0.90
CA GLU A 34 15.13 8.56 -1.62
C GLU A 34 14.26 8.80 -2.87
N ALA A 35 13.91 7.74 -3.60
CA ALA A 35 13.05 7.83 -4.78
C ALA A 35 11.58 8.11 -4.41
N LEU A 36 11.12 7.61 -3.25
CA LEU A 36 9.78 7.90 -2.74
C LEU A 36 9.68 9.34 -2.25
N ASP A 37 10.69 9.83 -1.54
CA ASP A 37 10.77 11.22 -1.09
C ASP A 37 10.78 12.17 -2.30
N GLU A 38 11.59 11.87 -3.34
CA GLU A 38 11.60 12.64 -4.58
C GLU A 38 10.24 12.62 -5.30
N ALA A 39 9.59 11.45 -5.38
CA ALA A 39 8.27 11.34 -5.99
C ALA A 39 7.20 12.13 -5.21
N GLU A 40 7.29 12.17 -3.88
CA GLU A 40 6.40 12.99 -3.05
C GLU A 40 6.64 14.49 -3.27
N GLU A 41 7.90 14.92 -3.30
CA GLU A 41 8.25 16.32 -3.58
C GLU A 41 7.76 16.76 -4.97
N LEU A 42 7.91 15.91 -5.99
CA LEU A 42 7.38 16.14 -7.34
C LEU A 42 5.86 16.27 -7.32
N LEU A 43 5.15 15.36 -6.63
CA LEU A 43 3.69 15.41 -6.53
C LEU A 43 3.22 16.68 -5.80
N GLN A 44 3.92 17.11 -4.75
CA GLN A 44 3.58 18.33 -4.00
C GLN A 44 3.86 19.60 -4.78
N SER A 45 4.92 19.63 -5.59
CA SER A 45 5.34 20.81 -6.36
C SER A 45 4.59 20.96 -7.68
N ASP A 46 4.47 19.90 -8.45
CA ASP A 46 3.85 19.90 -9.79
C ASP A 46 2.38 19.49 -9.76
N GLY A 47 1.89 19.00 -8.62
CA GLY A 47 0.56 18.42 -8.50
C GLY A 47 0.47 17.03 -9.12
N PRO A 48 -0.74 16.45 -9.19
CA PRO A 48 -0.95 15.20 -9.91
C PRO A 48 -0.49 15.33 -11.36
N GLN A 49 0.39 14.45 -11.80
CA GLN A 49 0.77 14.35 -13.21
C GLN A 49 -0.50 14.10 -14.05
N GLU A 50 -0.55 14.68 -15.26
CA GLU A 50 -1.68 14.48 -16.17
C GLU A 50 -1.87 12.98 -16.43
N ASP A 51 -3.09 12.48 -16.21
CA ASP A 51 -3.42 11.09 -16.49
C ASP A 51 -3.45 10.87 -18.01
N ALA A 52 -2.36 10.31 -18.53
CA ALA A 52 -2.23 10.01 -19.95
C ALA A 52 -3.36 9.09 -20.46
N TRP A 53 -4.00 8.28 -19.60
CA TRP A 53 -5.14 7.45 -19.98
C TRP A 53 -6.38 8.28 -20.28
N ALA A 54 -6.66 9.29 -19.46
CA ALA A 54 -7.75 10.24 -19.69
C ALA A 54 -7.55 11.04 -20.99
N LEU A 55 -6.30 11.32 -21.37
CA LEU A 55 -5.99 12.02 -22.62
C LEU A 55 -6.18 11.15 -23.88
N ILE A 56 -6.00 9.83 -23.75
CA ILE A 56 -6.14 8.89 -24.88
C ILE A 56 -7.61 8.65 -25.24
N ALA A 57 -8.50 8.63 -24.23
CA ALA A 57 -9.93 8.37 -24.42
C ALA A 57 -10.79 9.33 -23.57
N PRO A 58 -10.83 10.63 -23.93
CA PRO A 58 -11.50 11.64 -23.12
C PRO A 58 -13.01 11.40 -22.98
N GLU A 59 -13.66 10.82 -23.99
CA GLU A 59 -15.10 10.50 -23.91
C GLU A 59 -15.38 9.38 -22.91
N ALA A 60 -14.49 8.37 -22.82
CA ALA A 60 -14.63 7.28 -21.87
C ALA A 60 -14.37 7.75 -20.43
N GLU A 61 -13.42 8.68 -20.25
CA GLU A 61 -13.20 9.31 -18.95
C GLU A 61 -14.39 10.18 -18.54
N ALA A 62 -14.99 10.92 -19.48
CA ALA A 62 -16.22 11.68 -19.21
C ALA A 62 -17.36 10.77 -18.75
N GLU A 63 -17.57 9.62 -19.42
CA GLU A 63 -18.58 8.64 -19.01
C GLU A 63 -18.32 8.07 -17.62
N ARG A 64 -17.05 7.80 -17.27
CA ARG A 64 -16.66 7.34 -15.92
C ARG A 64 -16.97 8.41 -14.86
N LEU A 65 -16.63 9.66 -15.13
CA LEU A 65 -16.87 10.79 -14.22
C LEU A 65 -18.36 11.05 -14.01
N ASP A 66 -19.17 11.00 -15.08
CA ASP A 66 -20.63 11.11 -15.00
C ASP A 66 -21.21 9.97 -14.12
N GLY A 67 -20.71 8.74 -14.29
CA GLY A 67 -21.10 7.60 -13.47
C GLY A 67 -20.69 7.72 -11.99
N GLU A 68 -19.57 8.37 -11.68
CA GLU A 68 -19.13 8.63 -10.29
C GLU A 68 -20.09 9.62 -9.60
N LEU A 69 -20.50 10.68 -10.31
CA LEU A 69 -21.45 11.68 -9.82
C LEU A 69 -22.83 11.07 -9.51
N ASP A 70 -23.28 10.14 -10.35
CA ASP A 70 -24.51 9.39 -10.11
C ASP A 70 -24.40 8.46 -8.90
N ARG A 71 -23.22 7.89 -8.64
CA ARG A 71 -22.96 7.02 -7.48
C ARG A 71 -22.85 7.79 -6.17
N GLU A 72 -22.25 8.97 -6.16
CA GLU A 72 -22.21 9.84 -4.99
C GLU A 72 -23.62 10.28 -4.56
N GLN A 73 -24.52 10.53 -5.51
CA GLN A 73 -25.94 10.82 -5.25
C GLN A 73 -26.71 9.62 -4.67
N LEU A 74 -26.25 8.39 -4.91
CA LEU A 74 -26.84 7.16 -4.38
C LEU A 74 -26.29 6.75 -3.00
N ASN A 75 -25.24 7.41 -2.51
CA ASN A 75 -24.53 7.07 -1.28
C ASN A 75 -25.31 7.37 0.02
N GLU A 76 -26.60 7.78 -0.07
CA GLU A 76 -27.52 7.74 1.07
C GLU A 76 -27.97 6.30 1.44
N LYS A 77 -27.67 5.30 0.60
CA LYS A 77 -27.89 3.90 0.93
C LYS A 77 -26.65 3.11 0.55
N GLU A 78 -25.94 2.58 1.55
CA GLU A 78 -24.89 1.57 1.35
C GLU A 78 -25.44 0.48 0.43
N ILE A 79 -24.99 0.47 -0.84
CA ILE A 79 -25.28 -0.61 -1.76
C ILE A 79 -24.34 -1.74 -1.37
N GLU A 80 -24.85 -2.69 -0.60
CA GLU A 80 -24.16 -3.94 -0.28
C GLU A 80 -24.05 -4.74 -1.58
N VAL A 81 -22.95 -4.54 -2.32
CA VAL A 81 -22.66 -5.33 -3.52
C VAL A 81 -22.26 -6.72 -3.07
N GLU A 82 -23.14 -7.70 -3.25
CA GLU A 82 -22.85 -9.11 -3.01
C GLU A 82 -21.85 -9.59 -4.08
N ILE A 83 -20.55 -9.53 -3.76
CA ILE A 83 -19.48 -10.00 -4.65
C ILE A 83 -19.27 -11.50 -4.38
N PRO A 84 -19.66 -12.42 -5.29
CA PRO A 84 -19.65 -13.86 -5.02
C PRO A 84 -18.27 -14.42 -4.68
N GLU A 85 -17.22 -13.83 -5.27
CA GLU A 85 -15.80 -14.20 -5.06
C GLU A 85 -15.30 -13.84 -3.64
N LEU A 86 -15.92 -12.85 -3.00
CA LEU A 86 -15.58 -12.35 -1.66
C LEU A 86 -16.37 -13.05 -0.56
N ASP A 87 -17.29 -13.94 -0.93
CA ASP A 87 -18.06 -14.71 0.02
C ASP A 87 -17.13 -15.66 0.80
N THR A 88 -16.72 -15.20 1.98
CA THR A 88 -15.79 -15.92 2.86
C THR A 88 -16.39 -17.24 3.38
N PHE A 89 -17.70 -17.43 3.25
CA PHE A 89 -18.37 -18.69 3.57
C PHE A 89 -18.05 -19.81 2.57
N SER A 90 -17.75 -19.48 1.30
CA SER A 90 -17.38 -20.47 0.29
C SER A 90 -15.95 -21.02 0.45
N ARG A 91 -15.12 -20.46 1.34
CA ARG A 91 -13.74 -20.92 1.58
C ARG A 91 -13.61 -22.16 2.48
N LYS A 92 -14.71 -22.66 3.07
CA LYS A 92 -14.68 -23.81 3.99
C LYS A 92 -15.04 -25.16 3.34
N THR A 93 -14.39 -25.57 2.26
CA THR A 93 -14.67 -26.92 1.69
C THR A 93 -13.49 -27.58 1.00
N LYS A 94 -12.24 -27.48 1.50
CA LYS A 94 -11.16 -28.38 1.02
C LYS A 94 -10.18 -28.93 2.07
N LYS A 95 -10.27 -28.55 3.35
CA LYS A 95 -9.40 -29.12 4.41
C LYS A 95 -10.03 -30.27 5.19
N ASP A 96 -11.35 -30.44 5.15
CA ASP A 96 -12.05 -31.49 5.91
C ASP A 96 -12.28 -32.79 5.11
N MET A 97 -11.85 -32.84 3.84
CA MET A 97 -12.07 -34.01 2.96
C MET A 97 -10.84 -34.92 2.83
N ILE A 98 -9.73 -34.61 3.52
CA ILE A 98 -8.53 -35.45 3.59
C ILE A 98 -8.27 -35.80 5.06
N LEU A 99 -9.22 -36.48 5.69
CA LEU A 99 -8.98 -37.38 6.83
C LEU A 99 -10.23 -38.25 7.04
N LYS A 100 -10.33 -39.34 6.29
CA LYS A 100 -11.10 -40.54 6.65
C LYS A 100 -10.32 -41.76 6.23
#